data_AF-A0A423PF04-F1
#
_entry.id   AF-A0A423PF04-F1
#
_cell.length_a   1.000
_cell.length_b   1.000
_cell.length_c   1.000
_cell.angle_alpha   90.00
_cell.angle_beta   90.00
_cell.angle_gamma   90.00
#
_symmetry.space_group_name_H-M   'P 1'
#
loop_
_entity.id
_entity.type
_entity.pdbx_description
1 polymer ?
#
loop_
_entity_poly.entity_id
_entity_poly.type
_entity_poly.pdbx_seq_one_letter_code
_entity_poly.pdbx_strand_id
1 'polypeptide(L)'
;MTTSLQVLTTRRALAACAIALSLGMAGCATGPRLVTPEPPPIPEGGPAVPSANASVLDAGQQVVASTAAGKMKIEAGPGLRRVFAWDSLRRGAIVNARSDGFANAQNPGLTFDGTPKVWEAANGVTKLRYEEGVRNYDNIDDATIWMQIRRLYFVYNDDGLVLGWNREGDALHVELWQFLINGEKPTSMPDSHSDRITRGPLVVEPQKMYPHLVFKDGHTEEYDAAARDKYNPASGAAASTCNGFQQTLNGWFGWFKQCDVPAPTDEADDTAGVAPAPAEPAPAPEPKPEPEPQNERASIKGNVVNIRSGASTNNYVKFQAKKGDGVEILKKQNDWRYVKFDDGRTGWVADFLLTQ
;
A
#
# COMPACT_ATOMS: atom_id res chain seq x y z
N MET A 1 17.27 -77.07 -26.54
CA MET A 1 17.52 -75.85 -27.32
C MET A 1 18.09 -74.82 -26.35
N THR A 2 19.37 -74.49 -26.55
CA THR A 2 20.10 -73.25 -26.18
C THR A 2 19.88 -72.62 -24.78
N THR A 3 20.80 -72.76 -23.79
CA THR A 3 21.94 -71.84 -23.43
C THR A 3 21.52 -70.36 -23.35
N SER A 4 21.74 -69.54 -22.31
CA SER A 4 22.85 -69.35 -21.34
C SER A 4 22.29 -68.70 -20.04
N LEU A 5 22.74 -68.98 -18.81
CA LEU A 5 24.01 -68.55 -18.18
C LEU A 5 24.25 -67.02 -18.31
N GLN A 6 24.55 -66.22 -17.29
CA GLN A 6 24.92 -66.45 -15.89
C GLN A 6 25.26 -65.06 -15.26
N VAL A 7 25.46 -65.01 -13.92
CA VAL A 7 26.55 -64.25 -13.24
C VAL A 7 26.34 -62.71 -13.09
N LEU A 8 26.53 -62.04 -11.95
CA LEU A 8 27.09 -62.35 -10.63
C LEU A 8 26.73 -61.20 -9.65
N THR A 9 26.51 -61.55 -8.37
CA THR A 9 27.02 -60.95 -7.10
C THR A 9 27.41 -59.45 -7.05
N THR A 10 27.28 -58.69 -5.95
CA THR A 10 27.93 -58.97 -4.65
C THR A 10 27.51 -57.95 -3.57
N ARG A 11 26.86 -58.46 -2.53
CA ARG A 11 27.07 -58.20 -1.09
C ARG A 11 28.03 -57.07 -0.60
N ARG A 12 27.51 -56.36 0.44
CA ARG A 12 28.15 -55.86 1.68
C ARG A 12 29.00 -54.57 1.64
N ALA A 13 28.56 -53.56 2.38
CA ALA A 13 29.43 -52.67 3.17
C ALA A 13 28.65 -52.06 4.37
N LEU A 14 28.76 -52.73 5.52
CA LEU A 14 28.58 -52.15 6.85
C LEU A 14 30.00 -51.94 7.39
N ALA A 15 30.21 -50.81 8.08
CA ALA A 15 31.37 -50.41 8.89
C ALA A 15 32.59 -49.79 8.17
N ALA A 16 32.82 -48.49 8.43
CA ALA A 16 34.10 -47.99 8.96
C ALA A 16 33.98 -46.51 9.44
N CYS A 17 34.20 -46.32 10.75
CA CYS A 17 34.88 -45.23 11.47
C CYS A 17 34.79 -43.79 10.93
N ALA A 18 34.24 -42.81 11.67
CA ALA A 18 34.82 -42.19 12.87
C ALA A 18 36.32 -41.89 12.74
N ILE A 19 36.66 -40.66 12.30
CA ILE A 19 37.79 -39.79 12.73
C ILE A 19 37.84 -38.60 11.75
N ALA A 20 37.41 -37.43 12.23
CA ALA A 20 37.98 -36.12 11.95
C ALA A 20 37.23 -35.07 12.79
N LEU A 21 37.24 -35.26 14.11
CA LEU A 21 37.28 -34.11 15.01
C LEU A 21 38.61 -33.39 14.78
N SER A 22 38.58 -32.07 14.90
CA SER A 22 39.70 -31.11 14.81
C SER A 22 40.24 -30.84 13.41
N LEU A 23 39.65 -29.86 12.71
CA LEU A 23 40.42 -28.87 11.96
C LEU A 23 39.56 -27.62 11.71
N GLY A 24 40.04 -26.48 12.19
CA GLY A 24 39.55 -25.15 11.85
C GLY A 24 38.54 -24.56 12.84
N MET A 25 39.04 -23.85 13.85
CA MET A 25 38.33 -22.69 14.38
C MET A 25 38.18 -21.67 13.23
N ALA A 26 37.20 -21.88 12.36
CA ALA A 26 36.68 -20.80 11.53
C ALA A 26 36.02 -19.84 12.51
N GLY A 27 36.67 -18.70 12.76
CA GLY A 27 36.13 -17.66 13.61
C GLY A 27 34.67 -17.42 13.23
N CYS A 28 33.75 -17.70 14.15
CA CYS A 28 32.33 -17.44 13.96
C CYS A 28 32.20 -15.99 13.51
N ALA A 29 31.71 -15.77 12.29
CA ALA A 29 31.52 -14.43 11.74
C ALA A 29 30.85 -13.55 12.81
N THR A 30 31.58 -12.56 13.30
CA THR A 30 31.17 -11.67 14.39
C THR A 30 30.22 -10.56 13.90
N GLY A 31 29.80 -10.62 12.64
CA GLY A 31 28.89 -9.66 12.02
C GLY A 31 27.44 -9.79 12.50
N PRO A 32 26.63 -8.73 12.29
CA PRO A 32 25.20 -8.78 12.56
C PRO A 32 24.52 -9.87 11.72
N ARG A 33 23.44 -10.46 12.25
CA ARG A 33 22.58 -11.35 11.47
C ARG A 33 21.61 -10.52 10.63
N LEU A 34 21.41 -10.91 9.37
CA LEU A 34 20.37 -10.34 8.54
C LEU A 34 19.04 -11.04 8.82
N VAL A 35 17.98 -10.29 9.12
CA VAL A 35 16.69 -10.83 9.55
C VAL A 35 15.57 -10.13 8.82
N THR A 36 14.76 -10.88 8.09
CA THR A 36 13.48 -10.37 7.61
C THR A 36 12.42 -10.69 8.67
N PRO A 37 11.80 -9.66 9.29
CA PRO A 37 10.75 -9.89 10.27
C PRO A 37 9.54 -10.52 9.60
N GLU A 38 8.78 -11.31 10.37
CA GLU A 38 7.49 -11.81 9.92
C GLU A 38 6.49 -10.66 9.80
N PRO A 39 5.54 -10.73 8.85
CA PRO A 39 4.49 -9.73 8.77
C PRO A 39 3.62 -9.79 10.04
N PRO A 40 3.13 -8.63 10.51
CA PRO A 40 2.30 -8.57 11.70
C PRO A 40 1.06 -9.47 11.58
N PRO A 41 0.66 -10.15 12.67
CA PRO A 41 -0.46 -11.07 12.64
C PRO A 41 -1.77 -10.36 12.29
N ILE A 42 -2.63 -11.08 11.59
CA ILE A 42 -3.99 -10.63 11.22
C ILE A 42 -4.97 -11.66 11.78
N PRO A 43 -6.10 -11.25 12.37
CA PRO A 43 -7.11 -12.19 12.85
C PRO A 43 -7.57 -13.12 11.72
N GLU A 44 -7.80 -14.40 12.01
CA GLU A 44 -8.25 -15.37 10.99
C GLU A 44 -9.70 -15.11 10.54
N GLY A 45 -10.58 -14.72 11.46
CA GLY A 45 -11.99 -14.44 11.20
C GLY A 45 -12.71 -13.86 12.42
N GLY A 46 -13.90 -13.31 12.21
CA GLY A 46 -14.78 -12.83 13.29
C GLY A 46 -16.13 -13.54 13.29
N PRO A 47 -16.97 -13.32 14.33
CA PRO A 47 -18.36 -13.75 14.31
C PRO A 47 -19.08 -13.25 13.06
N ALA A 48 -20.12 -13.95 12.62
CA ALA A 48 -20.93 -13.52 11.51
C ALA A 48 -21.48 -12.10 11.73
N VAL A 49 -21.58 -11.31 10.66
CA VAL A 49 -22.27 -10.03 10.72
C VAL A 49 -23.75 -10.31 11.00
N PRO A 50 -24.36 -9.75 12.06
CA PRO A 50 -25.78 -9.96 12.31
C PRO A 50 -26.61 -9.43 11.14
N SER A 51 -27.70 -10.12 10.79
CA SER A 51 -28.56 -9.75 9.65
C SER A 51 -29.24 -8.39 9.81
N ALA A 52 -29.34 -7.88 11.03
CA ALA A 52 -29.87 -6.55 11.32
C ALA A 52 -28.86 -5.42 11.02
N ASN A 53 -27.57 -5.75 10.84
CA ASN A 53 -26.53 -4.76 10.63
C ASN A 53 -26.21 -4.59 9.14
N ALA A 54 -26.05 -3.33 8.71
CA ALA A 54 -25.66 -3.01 7.35
C ALA A 54 -24.14 -3.00 7.21
N SER A 55 -23.60 -3.95 6.45
CA SER A 55 -22.21 -3.98 5.98
C SER A 55 -22.14 -3.39 4.57
N VAL A 56 -21.13 -2.59 4.27
CA VAL A 56 -20.88 -2.05 2.91
C VAL A 56 -20.14 -3.08 2.06
N LEU A 57 -19.28 -3.87 2.71
CA LEU A 57 -18.53 -4.97 2.09
C LEU A 57 -19.01 -6.32 2.59
N ASP A 58 -19.26 -7.23 1.66
CA ASP A 58 -19.46 -8.64 1.97
C ASP A 58 -18.11 -9.35 2.17
N ALA A 59 -18.12 -10.48 2.88
CA ALA A 59 -16.92 -11.31 3.03
C ALA A 59 -16.36 -11.69 1.64
N GLY A 60 -15.07 -11.49 1.43
CA GLY A 60 -14.41 -11.70 0.14
C GLY A 60 -14.51 -10.49 -0.81
N GLN A 61 -14.95 -9.33 -0.33
CA GLN A 61 -14.84 -8.06 -1.06
C GLN A 61 -13.74 -7.17 -0.48
N GLN A 62 -13.35 -6.18 -1.27
CA GLN A 62 -12.49 -5.08 -0.86
C GLN A 62 -13.00 -3.75 -1.43
N VAL A 63 -12.59 -2.66 -0.81
CA VAL A 63 -12.57 -1.33 -1.42
C VAL A 63 -11.14 -0.80 -1.44
N VAL A 64 -10.75 -0.21 -2.56
CA VAL A 64 -9.46 0.47 -2.74
C VAL A 64 -9.74 1.92 -3.10
N ALA A 65 -9.02 2.83 -2.46
CA ALA A 65 -9.19 4.26 -2.59
C ALA A 65 -7.85 5.00 -2.59
N SER A 66 -7.77 6.14 -3.27
CA SER A 66 -6.58 6.99 -3.29
C SER A 66 -6.93 8.48 -3.16
N THR A 67 -6.35 9.16 -2.17
CA THR A 67 -6.42 10.63 -2.00
C THR A 67 -5.04 11.24 -2.20
N ALA A 68 -4.92 12.57 -2.10
CA ALA A 68 -3.60 13.22 -2.03
C ALA A 68 -2.81 12.81 -0.77
N ALA A 69 -3.50 12.38 0.29
CA ALA A 69 -2.91 11.93 1.54
C ALA A 69 -2.44 10.46 1.52
N GLY A 70 -2.66 9.73 0.42
CA GLY A 70 -2.17 8.38 0.22
C GLY A 70 -3.23 7.39 -0.28
N LYS A 71 -2.90 6.10 -0.22
CA LYS A 71 -3.80 5.01 -0.59
C LYS A 71 -4.40 4.36 0.66
N MET A 72 -5.64 3.94 0.54
CA MET A 72 -6.34 3.14 1.54
C MET A 72 -6.96 1.92 0.87
N LYS A 73 -6.89 0.78 1.55
CA LYS A 73 -7.60 -0.43 1.16
C LYS A 73 -8.24 -1.05 2.40
N ILE A 74 -9.50 -1.45 2.26
CA ILE A 74 -10.22 -2.21 3.28
C ILE A 74 -10.61 -3.55 2.68
N GLU A 75 -10.23 -4.62 3.34
CA GLU A 75 -10.57 -6.00 2.99
C GLU A 75 -11.61 -6.53 3.97
N ALA A 76 -12.71 -7.07 3.47
CA ALA A 76 -13.70 -7.77 4.28
C ALA A 76 -13.39 -9.27 4.32
N GLY A 77 -13.01 -9.76 5.50
CA GLY A 77 -12.85 -11.19 5.75
C GLY A 77 -14.15 -11.85 6.20
N PRO A 78 -14.09 -13.12 6.63
CA PRO A 78 -15.24 -13.79 7.24
C PRO A 78 -15.81 -13.01 8.43
N GLY A 79 -17.12 -12.79 8.40
CA GLY A 79 -17.85 -12.12 9.47
C GLY A 79 -17.40 -10.68 9.71
N LEU A 80 -17.16 -10.34 10.97
CA LEU A 80 -16.75 -9.01 11.42
C LEU A 80 -15.24 -8.72 11.23
N ARG A 81 -14.51 -9.49 10.43
CA ARG A 81 -13.10 -9.24 10.16
C ARG A 81 -12.92 -8.13 9.14
N ARG A 82 -12.08 -7.14 9.46
CA ARG A 82 -11.59 -6.11 8.52
C ARG A 82 -10.07 -6.08 8.53
N VAL A 83 -9.47 -5.87 7.36
CA VAL A 83 -8.04 -5.58 7.23
C VAL A 83 -7.88 -4.25 6.52
N PHE A 84 -7.04 -3.40 7.09
CA PHE A 84 -6.76 -2.06 6.60
C PHE A 84 -5.34 -2.05 6.06
N ALA A 85 -5.17 -1.58 4.82
CA ALA A 85 -3.86 -1.27 4.28
C ALA A 85 -3.75 0.22 3.98
N TRP A 86 -2.79 0.88 4.62
CA TRP A 86 -2.50 2.32 4.49
C TRP A 86 -1.01 2.52 4.76
N ASP A 87 -0.39 3.51 4.09
CA ASP A 87 1.03 3.83 4.33
C ASP A 87 1.97 2.61 4.21
N SER A 88 1.68 1.72 3.25
CA SER A 88 2.35 0.42 3.03
C SER A 88 2.26 -0.58 4.18
N LEU A 89 1.53 -0.26 5.24
CA LEU A 89 1.23 -1.13 6.37
C LEU A 89 -0.08 -1.86 6.12
N ARG A 90 -0.20 -3.07 6.67
CA ARG A 90 -1.41 -3.89 6.65
C ARG A 90 -1.69 -4.39 8.07
N ARG A 91 -2.86 -4.10 8.61
CA ARG A 91 -3.28 -4.51 9.96
C ARG A 91 -4.73 -4.97 9.98
N GLY A 92 -5.03 -5.96 10.82
CA GLY A 92 -6.36 -6.56 10.92
C GLY A 92 -7.04 -6.30 12.25
N ALA A 93 -8.36 -6.18 12.21
CA ALA A 93 -9.21 -6.07 13.38
C ALA A 93 -10.46 -6.94 13.24
N ILE A 94 -10.99 -7.39 14.37
CA ILE A 94 -12.38 -7.85 14.46
C ILE A 94 -13.18 -6.65 14.94
N VAL A 95 -14.07 -6.15 14.07
CA VAL A 95 -14.93 -5.00 14.38
C VAL A 95 -16.17 -5.46 15.12
N ASN A 96 -16.96 -4.51 15.61
CA ASN A 96 -18.19 -4.77 16.35
C ASN A 96 -19.42 -4.45 15.48
N ALA A 97 -20.46 -5.24 15.62
CA ALA A 97 -21.78 -4.85 15.16
C ALA A 97 -22.33 -3.77 16.10
N ARG A 98 -22.92 -2.70 15.55
CA ARG A 98 -23.52 -1.65 16.38
C ARG A 98 -24.91 -2.06 16.85
N SER A 99 -25.22 -1.75 18.11
CA SER A 99 -26.57 -1.88 18.68
C SER A 99 -27.51 -0.82 18.13
N ASP A 100 -27.02 0.41 17.95
CA ASP A 100 -27.82 1.57 17.63
C ASP A 100 -27.52 2.12 16.23
N GLY A 101 -28.56 2.55 15.53
CA GLY A 101 -28.46 3.27 14.26
C GLY A 101 -27.86 4.67 14.45
N PHE A 102 -27.31 5.25 13.38
CA PHE A 102 -27.13 6.71 13.36
C PHE A 102 -28.51 7.35 13.17
N ALA A 103 -28.68 8.62 13.56
CA ALA A 103 -29.86 9.38 13.15
C ALA A 103 -30.02 9.23 11.63
N ASN A 104 -31.17 8.69 11.19
CA ASN A 104 -31.55 8.40 9.81
C ASN A 104 -30.90 7.17 9.13
N ALA A 105 -30.29 6.25 9.88
CA ALA A 105 -29.88 4.94 9.34
C ALA A 105 -30.93 3.88 9.70
N GLN A 106 -31.62 3.30 8.71
CA GLN A 106 -32.60 2.22 8.93
C GLN A 106 -31.97 0.98 9.61
N ASN A 107 -30.69 0.69 9.32
CA ASN A 107 -29.97 -0.45 9.89
C ASN A 107 -28.64 0.00 10.52
N PRO A 108 -28.30 -0.43 11.75
CA PRO A 108 -27.04 -0.09 12.39
C PRO A 108 -25.83 -0.67 11.62
N GLY A 109 -24.80 0.14 11.46
CA GLY A 109 -23.55 -0.27 10.80
C GLY A 109 -22.62 -1.16 11.65
N LEU A 110 -21.36 -1.21 11.26
CA LEU A 110 -20.25 -1.78 12.05
C LEU A 110 -19.38 -0.66 12.63
N THR A 111 -18.65 -0.96 13.70
CA THR A 111 -17.75 0.01 14.34
C THR A 111 -16.58 -0.66 15.05
N PHE A 112 -15.50 0.09 15.25
CA PHE A 112 -14.46 -0.26 16.19
C PHE A 112 -13.85 1.02 16.77
N ASP A 113 -13.58 1.06 18.07
CA ASP A 113 -12.82 2.15 18.69
C ASP A 113 -11.89 1.57 19.75
N GLY A 114 -10.59 1.87 19.65
CA GLY A 114 -9.56 1.44 20.57
C GLY A 114 -8.40 0.70 19.90
N THR A 115 -7.78 -0.23 20.62
CA THR A 115 -6.63 -1.01 20.12
C THR A 115 -7.07 -2.43 19.76
N PRO A 116 -6.98 -2.84 18.48
CA PRO A 116 -7.31 -4.21 18.11
C PRO A 116 -6.34 -5.23 18.74
N LYS A 117 -6.86 -6.42 19.06
CA LYS A 117 -6.15 -7.41 19.90
C LYS A 117 -4.77 -7.83 19.39
N VAL A 118 -4.59 -7.92 18.07
CA VAL A 118 -3.33 -8.33 17.41
C VAL A 118 -2.65 -7.16 16.71
N TRP A 119 -3.01 -5.93 17.08
CA TRP A 119 -2.53 -4.73 16.41
C TRP A 119 -1.16 -4.31 16.94
N GLU A 120 -0.12 -4.66 16.20
CA GLU A 120 1.21 -4.13 16.46
C GLU A 120 1.31 -2.68 16.00
N ALA A 121 1.86 -1.82 16.87
CA ALA A 121 2.06 -0.40 16.60
C ALA A 121 2.86 -0.19 15.32
N ALA A 122 2.44 0.77 14.50
CA ALA A 122 3.04 0.99 13.19
C ALA A 122 3.02 2.47 12.82
N ASN A 123 4.20 3.04 12.58
CA ASN A 123 4.36 4.47 12.30
C ASN A 123 3.68 5.38 13.33
N GLY A 124 3.61 4.97 14.61
CA GLY A 124 2.91 5.70 15.68
C GLY A 124 1.40 5.47 15.75
N VAL A 125 0.82 4.62 14.90
CA VAL A 125 -0.58 4.19 14.99
C VAL A 125 -0.70 2.97 15.91
N THR A 126 -1.47 3.10 16.98
CA THR A 126 -1.75 2.04 17.97
C THR A 126 -3.25 1.77 18.11
N LYS A 127 -4.09 2.64 17.55
CA LYS A 127 -5.56 2.57 17.65
C LYS A 127 -6.21 2.62 16.28
N LEU A 128 -7.40 2.04 16.22
CA LEU A 128 -8.33 2.11 15.11
C LEU A 128 -9.61 2.78 15.58
N ARG A 129 -10.08 3.78 14.83
CA ARG A 129 -11.46 4.26 14.86
C ARG A 129 -12.09 3.93 13.52
N TYR A 130 -13.07 3.06 13.53
CA TYR A 130 -13.71 2.57 12.33
C TYR A 130 -15.22 2.71 12.41
N GLU A 131 -15.82 3.19 11.33
CA GLU A 131 -17.26 3.12 11.10
C GLU A 131 -17.55 2.60 9.70
N GLU A 132 -18.53 1.72 9.60
CA GLU A 132 -19.02 1.19 8.32
C GLU A 132 -20.55 1.18 8.32
N GLY A 133 -21.20 1.53 7.21
CA GLY A 133 -22.63 1.28 7.08
C GLY A 133 -23.32 2.01 5.94
N VAL A 134 -24.65 2.10 6.04
CA VAL A 134 -25.51 2.79 5.07
C VAL A 134 -26.05 4.07 5.72
N ARG A 135 -26.05 5.17 4.97
CA ARG A 135 -26.61 6.46 5.39
C ARG A 135 -27.56 6.98 4.35
N ASN A 136 -28.79 7.28 4.76
CA ASN A 136 -29.78 7.89 3.90
C ASN A 136 -29.87 9.40 4.16
N TYR A 137 -29.93 10.18 3.09
CA TYR A 137 -30.11 11.62 3.09
C TYR A 137 -31.30 12.01 2.22
N ASP A 138 -31.93 13.14 2.53
CA ASP A 138 -33.06 13.65 1.74
C ASP A 138 -32.57 14.28 0.41
N ASN A 139 -31.34 14.79 0.39
CA ASN A 139 -30.72 15.41 -0.77
C ASN A 139 -29.19 15.28 -0.73
N ILE A 140 -28.56 15.58 -1.87
CA ILE A 140 -27.11 15.52 -2.06
C ILE A 140 -26.37 16.55 -1.21
N ASP A 141 -26.95 17.75 -1.01
CA ASP A 141 -26.29 18.81 -0.24
C ASP A 141 -26.07 18.38 1.21
N ASP A 142 -27.06 17.72 1.84
CA ASP A 142 -26.91 17.18 3.20
C ASP A 142 -25.81 16.10 3.28
N ALA A 143 -25.74 15.22 2.27
CA ALA A 143 -24.70 14.20 2.19
C ALA A 143 -23.29 14.81 2.07
N THR A 144 -23.14 15.88 1.26
CA THR A 144 -21.87 16.58 1.09
C THR A 144 -21.47 17.40 2.31
N ILE A 145 -22.42 18.11 2.96
CA ILE A 145 -22.21 18.83 4.22
C ILE A 145 -21.72 17.88 5.30
N TRP A 146 -22.32 16.68 5.39
CA TRP A 146 -21.92 15.69 6.38
C TRP A 146 -20.44 15.31 6.24
N MET A 147 -19.95 15.09 5.02
CA MET A 147 -18.54 14.78 4.77
C MET A 147 -17.63 15.94 5.17
N GLN A 148 -18.04 17.18 4.92
CA GLN A 148 -17.25 18.38 5.26
C GLN A 148 -17.03 18.55 6.77
N ILE A 149 -18.00 18.17 7.61
CA ILE A 149 -17.93 18.34 9.06
C ILE A 149 -17.00 17.30 9.71
N ARG A 150 -16.86 16.10 9.11
CA ARG A 150 -16.09 14.98 9.69
C ARG A 150 -14.55 15.13 9.58
N ARG A 151 -14.05 16.04 8.74
CA ARG A 151 -12.60 16.34 8.59
C ARG A 151 -11.72 15.12 8.27
N LEU A 152 -12.25 14.17 7.49
CA LEU A 152 -11.48 13.07 6.91
C LEU A 152 -11.10 13.39 5.46
N TYR A 153 -10.08 12.71 4.94
CA TYR A 153 -9.77 12.70 3.51
C TYR A 153 -10.76 11.79 2.79
N PHE A 154 -11.89 12.35 2.35
CA PHE A 154 -12.91 11.61 1.62
C PHE A 154 -12.59 11.45 0.14
N VAL A 155 -12.88 10.27 -0.38
CA VAL A 155 -13.05 9.97 -1.80
C VAL A 155 -14.35 9.20 -1.95
N TYR A 156 -15.10 9.49 -3.01
CA TYR A 156 -16.41 8.91 -3.24
C TYR A 156 -16.74 8.91 -4.71
N ASN A 157 -17.63 8.01 -5.14
CA ASN A 157 -18.06 7.90 -6.53
C ASN A 157 -19.51 8.39 -6.70
N ASP A 158 -19.99 8.33 -7.94
CA ASP A 158 -21.34 8.74 -8.31
C ASP A 158 -22.45 7.88 -7.69
N ASP A 159 -22.16 6.61 -7.34
CA ASP A 159 -23.13 5.67 -6.77
C ASP A 159 -23.25 5.74 -5.24
N GLY A 160 -22.57 6.71 -4.62
CA GLY A 160 -22.62 6.96 -3.18
C GLY A 160 -21.73 6.05 -2.35
N LEU A 161 -20.80 5.29 -2.94
CA LEU A 161 -19.72 4.66 -2.19
C LEU A 161 -18.73 5.73 -1.73
N VAL A 162 -18.53 5.83 -0.42
CA VAL A 162 -17.72 6.87 0.23
C VAL A 162 -16.70 6.22 1.16
N LEU A 163 -15.44 6.59 1.03
CA LEU A 163 -14.37 6.19 1.93
C LEU A 163 -13.61 7.42 2.39
N GLY A 164 -13.57 7.63 3.70
CA GLY A 164 -12.79 8.68 4.36
C GLY A 164 -11.78 8.09 5.31
N TRP A 165 -10.60 8.68 5.40
CA TRP A 165 -9.67 8.36 6.47
C TRP A 165 -8.77 9.54 6.82
N ASN A 166 -8.19 9.53 8.01
CA ASN A 166 -7.05 10.36 8.37
C ASN A 166 -6.28 9.70 9.53
N ARG A 167 -5.21 10.37 9.97
CA ARG A 167 -4.53 10.04 11.23
C ARG A 167 -4.87 11.13 12.25
N GLU A 168 -5.31 10.72 13.43
CA GLU A 168 -5.59 11.61 14.55
C GLU A 168 -4.79 11.13 15.77
N GLY A 169 -3.63 11.76 16.01
CA GLY A 169 -2.70 11.30 17.05
C GLY A 169 -2.19 9.88 16.77
N ASP A 170 -2.45 8.97 17.71
CA ASP A 170 -2.09 7.54 17.61
C ASP A 170 -3.19 6.67 16.99
N ALA A 171 -4.28 7.28 16.51
CA ALA A 171 -5.40 6.57 15.88
C ALA A 171 -5.40 6.71 14.36
N LEU A 172 -5.64 5.59 13.68
CA LEU A 172 -6.12 5.58 12.31
C LEU A 172 -7.64 5.69 12.33
N HIS A 173 -8.18 6.79 11.82
CA HIS A 173 -9.63 7.00 11.72
C HIS A 173 -10.07 6.70 10.29
N VAL A 174 -11.01 5.76 10.12
CA VAL A 174 -11.49 5.27 8.83
C VAL A 174 -13.00 5.17 8.84
N GLU A 175 -13.62 5.59 7.76
CA GLU A 175 -15.07 5.56 7.58
C GLU A 175 -15.43 5.06 6.20
N LEU A 176 -16.30 4.05 6.14
CA LEU A 176 -16.77 3.45 4.90
C LEU A 176 -18.29 3.50 4.84
N TRP A 177 -18.83 4.21 3.85
CA TRP A 177 -20.26 4.44 3.76
C TRP A 177 -20.80 4.11 2.38
N GLN A 178 -22.03 3.58 2.37
CA GLN A 178 -22.91 3.66 1.22
C GLN A 178 -23.94 4.75 1.50
N PHE A 179 -23.87 5.85 0.77
CA PHE A 179 -24.87 6.90 0.80
C PHE A 179 -26.04 6.56 -0.10
N LEU A 180 -27.23 6.87 0.39
CA LEU A 180 -28.48 6.83 -0.33
C LEU A 180 -29.09 8.23 -0.31
N ILE A 181 -29.70 8.62 -1.42
CA ILE A 181 -30.47 9.85 -1.56
C ILE A 181 -31.92 9.44 -1.79
N ASN A 182 -32.82 9.82 -0.88
CA ASN A 182 -34.22 9.40 -0.90
C ASN A 182 -34.41 7.88 -0.96
N GLY A 183 -33.56 7.13 -0.27
CA GLY A 183 -33.61 5.67 -0.16
C GLY A 183 -32.93 4.92 -1.31
N GLU A 184 -32.44 5.62 -2.33
CA GLU A 184 -31.82 5.01 -3.51
C GLU A 184 -30.34 5.41 -3.64
N LYS A 185 -29.56 4.59 -4.35
CA LYS A 185 -28.19 5.00 -4.71
C LYS A 185 -28.27 6.20 -5.63
N PRO A 186 -27.50 7.28 -5.37
CA PRO A 186 -27.39 8.35 -6.35
C PRO A 186 -26.80 7.81 -7.66
N THR A 187 -27.03 8.52 -8.76
CA THR A 187 -26.38 8.24 -10.05
C THR A 187 -25.31 9.28 -10.39
N SER A 188 -25.18 10.32 -9.56
CA SER A 188 -24.16 11.36 -9.66
C SER A 188 -23.99 12.02 -8.31
N MET A 189 -22.75 12.35 -7.97
CA MET A 189 -22.40 13.14 -6.78
C MET A 189 -21.47 14.29 -7.21
N PRO A 190 -21.67 15.53 -6.73
CA PRO A 190 -20.76 16.64 -7.00
C PRO A 190 -19.35 16.33 -6.53
N ASP A 191 -18.33 16.70 -7.31
CA ASP A 191 -16.92 16.40 -7.01
C ASP A 191 -16.64 14.89 -6.79
N SER A 192 -17.42 14.00 -7.39
CA SER A 192 -17.13 12.55 -7.35
C SER A 192 -15.80 12.23 -8.03
N HIS A 193 -15.21 11.14 -7.57
CA HIS A 193 -13.90 10.62 -7.97
C HIS A 193 -14.03 9.14 -8.29
N SER A 194 -14.94 8.80 -9.20
CA SER A 194 -15.29 7.42 -9.57
C SER A 194 -14.11 6.59 -10.08
N ASP A 195 -13.03 7.24 -10.52
CA ASP A 195 -11.75 6.65 -10.94
C ASP A 195 -10.79 6.35 -9.77
N ARG A 196 -11.03 6.93 -8.58
CA ARG A 196 -10.12 6.86 -7.42
C ARG A 196 -10.65 6.03 -6.27
N ILE A 197 -11.85 5.45 -6.41
CA ILE A 197 -12.43 4.50 -5.47
C ILE A 197 -13.05 3.33 -6.24
N THR A 198 -12.74 2.11 -5.84
CA THR A 198 -13.25 0.91 -6.50
C THR A 198 -13.55 -0.16 -5.47
N ARG A 199 -14.78 -0.68 -5.50
CA ARG A 199 -15.18 -1.89 -4.80
C ARG A 199 -15.09 -3.08 -5.74
N GLY A 200 -14.64 -4.23 -5.25
CA GLY A 200 -14.58 -5.44 -6.05
C GLY A 200 -14.24 -6.69 -5.23
N PRO A 201 -13.98 -7.82 -5.92
CA PRO A 201 -13.49 -9.03 -5.29
C PRO A 201 -12.19 -8.77 -4.52
N LEU A 202 -12.03 -9.46 -3.39
CA LEU A 202 -10.85 -9.37 -2.56
C LEU A 202 -9.63 -9.92 -3.31
N VAL A 203 -8.58 -9.09 -3.38
CA VAL A 203 -7.25 -9.47 -3.84
C VAL A 203 -6.31 -9.28 -2.66
N VAL A 204 -5.83 -10.35 -2.03
CA VAL A 204 -4.94 -10.21 -0.87
C VAL A 204 -3.50 -10.00 -1.33
N GLU A 205 -2.91 -8.87 -0.94
CA GLU A 205 -1.50 -8.59 -1.14
C GLU A 205 -0.79 -8.61 0.22
N PRO A 206 0.12 -9.56 0.47
CA PRO A 206 0.88 -9.61 1.72
C PRO A 206 1.71 -8.34 1.94
N GLN A 207 1.86 -7.91 3.20
CA GLN A 207 2.75 -6.80 3.54
C GLN A 207 4.19 -7.23 3.23
N LYS A 208 4.91 -6.42 2.44
CA LYS A 208 6.34 -6.62 2.21
C LYS A 208 7.09 -6.30 3.50
N MET A 209 7.93 -7.23 3.93
CA MET A 209 8.82 -7.04 5.07
C MET A 209 10.24 -6.87 4.56
N TYR A 210 10.94 -5.86 5.06
CA TYR A 210 12.31 -5.56 4.67
C TYR A 210 13.28 -6.11 5.71
N PRO A 211 14.42 -6.68 5.28
CA PRO A 211 15.41 -7.17 6.22
C PRO A 211 16.03 -6.03 7.03
N HIS A 212 16.43 -6.34 8.25
CA HIS A 212 17.23 -5.48 9.11
C HIS A 212 18.40 -6.28 9.69
N LEU A 213 19.45 -5.58 10.08
CA LEU A 213 20.59 -6.15 10.78
C LEU A 213 20.25 -6.27 12.25
N VAL A 214 20.60 -7.40 12.88
CA VAL A 214 20.49 -7.61 14.32
C VAL A 214 21.87 -7.95 14.87
N PHE A 215 22.35 -7.12 15.79
CA PHE A 215 23.67 -7.25 16.39
C PHE A 215 23.63 -8.11 17.65
N LYS A 216 24.80 -8.54 18.15
CA LYS A 216 24.90 -9.45 19.30
C LYS A 216 24.39 -8.85 20.61
N ASP A 217 24.47 -7.54 20.76
CA ASP A 217 23.93 -6.75 21.86
C ASP A 217 22.42 -6.44 21.70
N GLY A 218 21.80 -6.91 20.61
CA GLY A 218 20.36 -6.86 20.37
C GLY A 218 19.85 -5.61 19.66
N HIS A 219 20.71 -4.62 19.39
CA HIS A 219 20.28 -3.47 18.59
C HIS A 219 20.03 -3.87 17.13
N THR A 220 19.15 -3.12 16.47
CA THR A 220 18.77 -3.35 15.08
C THR A 220 19.07 -2.13 14.21
N GLU A 221 19.61 -2.35 13.02
CA GLU A 221 19.84 -1.30 12.02
C GLU A 221 19.13 -1.64 10.70
N GLU A 222 18.69 -0.63 9.97
CA GLU A 222 18.13 -0.82 8.63
C GLU A 222 19.17 -1.42 7.69
N TYR A 223 18.72 -2.32 6.81
CA TYR A 223 19.59 -2.91 5.79
C TYR A 223 19.50 -2.12 4.48
N ASP A 224 20.14 -0.95 4.47
CA ASP A 224 20.24 -0.07 3.30
C ASP A 224 21.40 -0.47 2.36
N ALA A 225 21.67 0.34 1.32
CA ALA A 225 22.74 0.08 0.37
C ALA A 225 24.14 0.08 1.02
N ALA A 226 24.39 1.00 1.96
CA ALA A 226 25.67 1.08 2.66
C ALA A 226 25.88 -0.11 3.61
N ALA A 227 24.82 -0.52 4.31
CA ALA A 227 24.80 -1.70 5.15
C ALA A 227 25.01 -2.98 4.33
N ARG A 228 24.41 -3.08 3.13
CA ARG A 228 24.64 -4.18 2.20
C ARG A 228 26.11 -4.23 1.78
N ASP A 229 26.71 -3.12 1.39
CA ASP A 229 28.10 -3.09 0.95
C ASP A 229 29.08 -3.43 2.09
N LYS A 230 28.74 -3.05 3.33
CA LYS A 230 29.53 -3.30 4.53
C LYS A 230 29.41 -4.72 5.08
N TYR A 231 28.20 -5.29 5.06
CA TYR A 231 27.88 -6.54 5.77
C TYR A 231 27.52 -7.71 4.85
N ASN A 232 27.32 -7.48 3.55
CA ASN A 232 27.09 -8.53 2.55
C ASN A 232 28.10 -8.41 1.39
N PRO A 233 29.34 -8.90 1.56
CA PRO A 233 30.42 -8.74 0.58
C PRO A 233 30.21 -9.51 -0.74
N ALA A 234 29.11 -10.25 -0.89
CA ALA A 234 28.79 -10.99 -2.11
C ALA A 234 28.38 -10.10 -3.31
N SER A 235 28.22 -8.79 -3.13
CA SER A 235 27.82 -7.87 -4.22
C SER A 235 28.92 -6.93 -4.71
N GLY A 236 30.20 -7.09 -4.33
CA GLY A 236 31.22 -6.15 -4.82
C GLY A 236 32.69 -6.39 -4.48
N ALA A 237 33.07 -7.48 -3.82
CA ALA A 237 34.49 -7.80 -3.65
C ALA A 237 34.99 -8.62 -4.83
N ALA A 238 36.00 -8.11 -5.54
CA ALA A 238 36.78 -8.87 -6.52
C ALA A 238 37.08 -10.26 -5.96
N ALA A 239 36.65 -11.30 -6.69
CA ALA A 239 36.91 -12.68 -6.38
C ALA A 239 38.42 -12.90 -6.20
N SER A 240 38.89 -12.94 -4.96
CA SER A 240 40.18 -13.52 -4.64
C SER A 240 40.02 -14.41 -3.42
N THR A 241 40.19 -15.70 -3.69
CA THR A 241 40.49 -16.79 -2.77
C THR A 241 39.46 -17.09 -1.69
N CYS A 242 38.50 -17.96 -2.00
CA CYS A 242 38.20 -19.18 -1.22
C CYS A 242 37.07 -19.97 -1.91
N ASN A 243 37.42 -20.64 -3.01
CA ASN A 243 36.57 -21.63 -3.65
C ASN A 243 36.73 -22.95 -2.87
N GLY A 244 35.65 -23.44 -2.27
CA GLY A 244 35.67 -24.72 -1.56
C GLY A 244 34.36 -25.12 -0.87
N PHE A 245 33.53 -24.16 -0.46
CA PHE A 245 32.23 -24.44 0.16
C PHE A 245 31.02 -24.19 -0.76
N GLN A 246 31.19 -23.42 -1.84
CA GLN A 246 30.13 -23.21 -2.83
C GLN A 246 29.90 -24.40 -3.77
N GLN A 247 30.87 -25.32 -3.92
CA GLN A 247 30.69 -26.51 -4.76
C GLN A 247 29.82 -27.60 -4.11
N THR A 248 29.59 -27.56 -2.79
CA THR A 248 28.79 -28.57 -2.08
C THR A 248 27.34 -28.14 -1.83
N LEU A 249 27.02 -26.85 -1.87
CA LEU A 249 25.63 -26.35 -1.75
C LEU A 249 24.90 -26.29 -3.11
N ASN A 250 25.63 -26.10 -4.22
CA ASN A 250 25.07 -26.18 -5.58
C ASN A 250 24.65 -27.62 -5.97
N GLY A 251 25.08 -28.64 -5.22
CA GLY A 251 24.60 -30.02 -5.38
C GLY A 251 23.29 -30.33 -4.65
N TRP A 252 22.83 -29.47 -3.72
CA TRP A 252 21.61 -29.71 -2.93
C TRP A 252 20.37 -29.00 -3.50
N PHE A 253 20.51 -27.80 -4.09
CA PHE A 253 19.37 -27.00 -4.62
C PHE A 253 19.22 -27.07 -6.15
N GLY A 254 19.57 -28.18 -6.78
CA GLY A 254 19.52 -28.40 -8.24
C GLY A 254 18.13 -28.51 -8.90
N TRP A 255 17.08 -27.88 -8.36
CA TRP A 255 15.73 -27.85 -8.98
C TRP A 255 15.28 -26.46 -9.45
N PHE A 256 15.79 -25.35 -8.92
CA PHE A 256 15.41 -24.02 -9.43
C PHE A 256 16.53 -23.48 -10.32
N LYS A 257 16.32 -23.61 -11.65
CA LYS A 257 17.20 -23.06 -12.69
C LYS A 257 17.46 -21.58 -12.46
N GLN A 258 18.73 -21.23 -12.29
CA GLN A 258 19.27 -19.90 -12.52
C GLN A 258 19.47 -19.73 -14.03
N CYS A 259 19.02 -18.61 -14.58
CA CYS A 259 19.32 -18.20 -15.94
C CYS A 259 20.82 -17.91 -16.07
N ASP A 260 21.50 -18.63 -16.95
CA ASP A 260 22.86 -18.33 -17.38
C ASP A 260 22.87 -17.06 -18.25
N VAL A 261 23.76 -16.12 -17.93
CA VAL A 261 24.23 -15.10 -18.86
C VAL A 261 25.69 -15.45 -19.19
N PRO A 262 26.02 -15.81 -20.44
CA PRO A 262 27.41 -15.86 -20.87
C PRO A 262 27.84 -14.51 -21.45
N ALA A 263 29.08 -14.10 -21.11
CA ALA A 263 29.79 -13.00 -21.74
C ALA A 263 30.36 -13.42 -23.11
N PRO A 264 30.47 -12.51 -24.11
CA PRO A 264 31.09 -12.83 -25.39
C PRO A 264 32.59 -12.49 -25.40
N THR A 265 33.39 -13.39 -25.99
CA THR A 265 34.73 -13.12 -26.53
C THR A 265 34.72 -13.39 -28.04
N ASP A 266 35.51 -12.59 -28.75
CA ASP A 266 35.53 -12.39 -30.20
C ASP A 266 36.02 -13.58 -31.07
N GLU A 267 35.67 -13.44 -32.36
CA GLU A 267 36.29 -13.99 -33.59
C GLU A 267 36.10 -15.48 -33.97
N ALA A 268 35.28 -15.75 -35.00
CA ALA A 268 35.77 -16.02 -36.36
C ALA A 268 34.62 -16.25 -37.37
N ASP A 269 34.92 -15.81 -38.59
CA ASP A 269 34.17 -15.68 -39.84
C ASP A 269 33.71 -17.01 -40.47
N ASP A 270 32.47 -17.09 -41.00
CA ASP A 270 32.25 -17.64 -42.35
C ASP A 270 30.86 -17.29 -42.92
N THR A 271 30.87 -16.97 -44.20
CA THR A 271 29.80 -16.38 -45.01
C THR A 271 28.85 -17.42 -45.63
N ALA A 272 27.54 -17.18 -45.59
CA ALA A 272 26.59 -17.60 -46.64
C ALA A 272 25.21 -16.95 -46.42
N GLY A 273 24.67 -16.36 -47.49
CA GLY A 273 23.61 -15.36 -47.44
C GLY A 273 22.19 -15.86 -47.17
N VAL A 274 21.38 -14.94 -46.65
CA VAL A 274 19.91 -14.97 -46.72
C VAL A 274 19.41 -13.55 -46.99
N ALA A 275 18.50 -13.44 -47.94
CA ALA A 275 17.84 -12.24 -48.43
C ALA A 275 17.14 -11.42 -47.31
N PRO A 276 16.96 -10.09 -47.49
CA PRO A 276 16.51 -9.21 -46.41
C PRO A 276 15.03 -9.44 -46.07
N ALA A 277 14.76 -9.66 -44.78
CA ALA A 277 13.44 -9.54 -44.20
C ALA A 277 12.98 -8.07 -44.15
N PRO A 278 11.67 -7.76 -44.20
CA PRO A 278 11.15 -6.40 -44.25
C PRO A 278 11.45 -5.62 -42.95
N ALA A 279 11.83 -4.35 -43.10
CA ALA A 279 12.12 -3.45 -41.98
C ALA A 279 10.89 -3.22 -41.08
N GLU A 280 11.07 -3.46 -39.79
CA GLU A 280 10.16 -3.05 -38.73
C GLU A 280 10.34 -1.53 -38.46
N PRO A 281 9.26 -0.74 -38.27
CA PRO A 281 9.37 0.71 -38.11
C PRO A 281 9.98 1.11 -36.75
N ALA A 282 10.87 2.09 -36.77
CA ALA A 282 11.59 2.60 -35.61
C ALA A 282 10.65 3.12 -34.49
N PRO A 283 11.03 2.95 -33.21
CA PRO A 283 10.27 3.51 -32.08
C PRO A 283 10.44 5.04 -32.01
N ALA A 284 9.34 5.75 -31.78
CA ALA A 284 9.33 7.19 -31.56
C ALA A 284 9.99 7.55 -30.20
N PRO A 285 10.65 8.72 -30.08
CA PRO A 285 11.35 9.11 -28.86
C PRO A 285 10.38 9.45 -27.72
N GLU A 286 10.65 8.93 -26.52
CA GLU A 286 9.93 9.25 -25.28
C GLU A 286 10.17 10.72 -24.85
N PRO A 287 9.14 11.42 -24.32
CA PRO A 287 9.28 12.80 -23.87
C PRO A 287 10.03 12.90 -22.53
N LYS A 288 11.01 13.81 -22.49
CA LYS A 288 11.83 14.18 -21.32
C LYS A 288 10.97 14.81 -20.20
N PRO A 289 11.22 14.52 -18.90
CA PRO A 289 10.44 15.12 -17.81
C PRO A 289 10.67 16.63 -17.74
N GLU A 290 9.57 17.38 -17.81
CA GLU A 290 9.48 18.83 -17.65
C GLU A 290 9.50 19.19 -16.14
N PRO A 291 10.22 20.23 -15.70
CA PRO A 291 10.27 20.60 -14.28
C PRO A 291 8.90 21.05 -13.77
N GLU A 292 8.45 20.51 -12.63
CA GLU A 292 7.21 20.92 -11.98
C GLU A 292 7.28 22.42 -11.60
N PRO A 293 6.23 23.22 -11.89
CA PRO A 293 6.22 24.64 -11.56
C PRO A 293 6.25 24.83 -10.03
N GLN A 294 7.20 25.64 -9.56
CA GLN A 294 7.23 26.09 -8.17
C GLN A 294 6.07 27.06 -7.95
N ASN A 295 4.94 26.54 -7.48
CA ASN A 295 3.76 27.34 -7.20
C ASN A 295 3.95 28.19 -5.93
N GLU A 296 3.46 29.42 -5.99
CA GLU A 296 3.56 30.41 -4.91
C GLU A 296 2.71 29.99 -3.70
N ARG A 297 3.28 30.08 -2.48
CA ARG A 297 2.54 29.78 -1.24
C ARG A 297 1.96 31.04 -0.60
N ALA A 298 0.81 30.88 0.04
CA ALA A 298 0.12 31.91 0.79
C ALA A 298 -0.61 31.30 2.00
N SER A 299 -1.19 32.14 2.84
CA SER A 299 -2.02 31.77 3.98
C SER A 299 -3.34 32.55 3.99
N ILE A 300 -4.39 31.97 4.56
CA ILE A 300 -5.69 32.64 4.70
C ILE A 300 -5.62 33.77 5.75
N LYS A 301 -6.03 34.98 5.37
CA LYS A 301 -6.02 36.19 6.22
C LYS A 301 -7.26 36.33 7.10
N GLY A 302 -8.43 35.92 6.61
CA GLY A 302 -9.73 36.10 7.27
C GLY A 302 -10.06 34.99 8.27
N ASN A 303 -10.83 35.31 9.32
CA ASN A 303 -11.21 34.33 10.36
C ASN A 303 -11.97 33.12 9.80
N VAL A 304 -12.91 33.38 8.89
CA VAL A 304 -13.67 32.38 8.14
C VAL A 304 -13.79 32.89 6.70
N VAL A 305 -13.23 32.13 5.76
CA VAL A 305 -13.18 32.51 4.34
C VAL A 305 -13.88 31.44 3.51
N ASN A 306 -14.81 31.87 2.66
CA ASN A 306 -15.51 30.97 1.73
C ASN A 306 -14.61 30.63 0.54
N ILE A 307 -14.38 29.34 0.33
CA ILE A 307 -13.70 28.79 -0.84
C ILE A 307 -14.77 28.32 -1.82
N ARG A 308 -14.73 28.79 -3.06
CA ARG A 308 -15.80 28.64 -4.05
C ARG A 308 -15.43 27.72 -5.21
N SER A 309 -16.43 27.25 -5.93
CA SER A 309 -16.24 26.37 -7.09
C SER A 309 -15.72 27.07 -8.34
N GLY A 310 -15.83 28.40 -8.41
CA GLY A 310 -15.28 29.21 -9.49
C GLY A 310 -14.88 30.61 -9.03
N ALA A 311 -14.15 31.33 -9.88
CA ALA A 311 -13.63 32.68 -9.68
C ALA A 311 -14.71 33.79 -9.69
N SER A 312 -15.76 33.64 -8.87
CA SER A 312 -16.86 34.60 -8.73
C SER A 312 -17.62 34.38 -7.43
N THR A 313 -18.19 35.45 -6.87
CA THR A 313 -19.08 35.39 -5.70
C THR A 313 -20.40 34.68 -5.97
N ASN A 314 -20.79 34.50 -7.23
CA ASN A 314 -22.01 33.80 -7.64
C ASN A 314 -21.85 32.28 -7.69
N ASN A 315 -20.61 31.77 -7.69
CA ASN A 315 -20.36 30.33 -7.62
C ASN A 315 -20.59 29.82 -6.20
N TYR A 316 -21.11 28.60 -6.08
CA TYR A 316 -21.39 28.01 -4.78
C TYR A 316 -20.11 27.85 -3.94
N VAL A 317 -20.27 27.89 -2.62
CA VAL A 317 -19.17 27.71 -1.66
C VAL A 317 -18.89 26.22 -1.54
N LYS A 318 -17.67 25.79 -1.88
CA LYS A 318 -17.21 24.40 -1.71
C LYS A 318 -16.95 24.08 -0.24
N PHE A 319 -16.29 24.99 0.48
CA PHE A 319 -16.00 24.86 1.91
C PHE A 319 -15.54 26.19 2.50
N GLN A 320 -15.34 26.24 3.81
CA GLN A 320 -14.74 27.38 4.51
C GLN A 320 -13.35 27.05 5.02
N ALA A 321 -12.45 28.02 4.93
CA ALA A 321 -11.09 27.97 5.46
C ALA A 321 -10.95 28.96 6.62
N LYS A 322 -10.00 28.69 7.52
CA LYS A 322 -9.73 29.50 8.71
C LYS A 322 -8.46 30.32 8.53
N LYS A 323 -8.37 31.40 9.31
CA LYS A 323 -7.17 32.23 9.36
C LYS A 323 -5.94 31.38 9.67
N GLY A 324 -4.89 31.53 8.87
CA GLY A 324 -3.62 30.81 9.01
C GLY A 324 -3.54 29.49 8.27
N ASP A 325 -4.64 29.01 7.66
CA ASP A 325 -4.57 27.81 6.80
C ASP A 325 -3.61 28.08 5.63
N GLY A 326 -2.61 27.20 5.47
CA GLY A 326 -1.61 27.27 4.41
C GLY A 326 -2.17 26.78 3.08
N VAL A 327 -1.81 27.48 1.99
CA VAL A 327 -2.25 27.16 0.65
C VAL A 327 -1.17 27.34 -0.41
N GLU A 328 -1.25 26.52 -1.45
CA GLU A 328 -0.48 26.62 -2.68
C GLU A 328 -1.35 27.24 -3.79
N ILE A 329 -0.90 28.31 -4.43
CA ILE A 329 -1.62 28.99 -5.51
C ILE A 329 -1.34 28.27 -6.82
N LEU A 330 -2.33 27.53 -7.31
CA LEU A 330 -2.23 26.75 -8.54
C LEU A 330 -2.56 27.57 -9.79
N LYS A 331 -3.53 28.49 -9.70
CA LYS A 331 -3.94 29.37 -10.82
C LYS A 331 -4.35 30.75 -10.34
N LYS A 332 -4.19 31.76 -11.21
CA LYS A 332 -4.65 33.14 -10.98
C LYS A 332 -5.66 33.50 -12.07
N GLN A 333 -6.82 34.05 -11.67
CA GLN A 333 -7.84 34.54 -12.60
C GLN A 333 -8.49 35.78 -11.99
N ASN A 334 -8.25 36.95 -12.59
CA ASN A 334 -8.68 38.24 -12.06
C ASN A 334 -8.30 38.39 -10.57
N ASP A 335 -9.23 38.79 -9.72
CA ASP A 335 -9.06 38.93 -8.26
C ASP A 335 -9.23 37.62 -7.49
N TRP A 336 -9.14 36.47 -8.18
CA TRP A 336 -9.28 35.16 -7.58
C TRP A 336 -8.02 34.32 -7.78
N ARG A 337 -7.80 33.44 -6.81
CA ARG A 337 -6.72 32.45 -6.78
C ARG A 337 -7.35 31.08 -6.65
N TYR A 338 -7.01 30.17 -7.55
CA TYR A 338 -7.30 28.76 -7.38
C TYR A 338 -6.20 28.18 -6.51
N VAL A 339 -6.58 27.72 -5.33
CA VAL A 339 -5.64 27.31 -4.29
C VAL A 339 -5.83 25.83 -3.94
N LYS A 340 -4.74 25.20 -3.49
CA LYS A 340 -4.72 23.86 -2.93
C LYS A 340 -4.27 23.95 -1.47
N PHE A 341 -5.04 23.32 -0.60
CA PHE A 341 -4.74 23.21 0.83
C PHE A 341 -3.82 22.02 1.11
N ASP A 342 -3.15 22.03 2.25
CA ASP A 342 -2.28 20.94 2.70
C ASP A 342 -3.05 19.60 2.81
N ASP A 343 -4.35 19.67 3.07
CA ASP A 343 -5.24 18.51 3.13
C ASP A 343 -5.72 18.01 1.75
N GLY A 344 -5.24 18.62 0.67
CA GLY A 344 -5.53 18.26 -0.71
C GLY A 344 -6.82 18.86 -1.28
N ARG A 345 -7.63 19.59 -0.48
CA ARG A 345 -8.82 20.30 -0.99
C ARG A 345 -8.41 21.45 -1.89
N THR A 346 -9.25 21.76 -2.88
CA THR A 346 -9.00 22.83 -3.85
C THR A 346 -10.22 23.70 -4.08
N GLY A 347 -9.99 24.96 -4.45
CA GLY A 347 -11.05 25.86 -4.84
C GLY A 347 -10.59 27.31 -5.02
N TRP A 348 -11.54 28.19 -5.30
CA TRP A 348 -11.28 29.59 -5.59
C TRP A 348 -11.46 30.47 -4.35
N VAL A 349 -10.47 31.30 -4.07
CA VAL A 349 -10.49 32.30 -3.00
C VAL A 349 -10.16 33.68 -3.56
N ALA A 350 -10.78 34.72 -3.01
CA ALA A 350 -10.46 36.09 -3.42
C ALA A 350 -9.07 36.49 -2.91
N ASP A 351 -8.27 37.11 -3.78
CA ASP A 351 -6.86 37.41 -3.54
C ASP A 351 -6.63 38.26 -2.27
N PHE A 352 -7.53 39.22 -2.01
CA PHE A 352 -7.45 40.09 -0.82
C PHE A 352 -7.64 39.35 0.52
N LEU A 353 -8.07 38.08 0.48
CA LEU A 353 -8.21 37.19 1.63
C LEU A 353 -6.97 36.30 1.85
N LEU A 354 -5.93 36.47 1.04
CA LEU A 354 -4.64 35.82 1.20
C LEU A 354 -3.59 36.78 1.76
N THR A 355 -2.60 36.22 2.45
CA THR A 355 -1.37 36.89 2.84
C THR A 355 -0.20 35.97 2.51
N GLN A 356 0.89 36.55 2.01
CA GLN A 356 2.10 35.80 1.66
C GLN A 356 3.08 35.75 2.82
#